data_AF-A0A0P9XNT6-F1
#
_entry.id   AF-A0A0P9XNT6-F1
#
_cell.length_a   1.000
_cell.length_b   1.000
_cell.length_c   1.000
_cell.angle_alpha   90.00
_cell.angle_beta   90.00
_cell.angle_gamma   90.00
#
_symmetry.space_group_name_H-M   'P 1'
#
loop_
_entity.id
_entity.type
_entity.pdbx_description
1 polymer ?
#
loop_
_entity_poly.entity_id
_entity_poly.type
_entity_poly.pdbx_seq_one_letter_code
_entity_poly.pdbx_strand_id
1 'polypeptide(L)'
;MSDPRAFDQKNKEDFDQYTKLLTRALFDIGANESLKATVAELSRLTGMHRNTIRQRVWPLDRLEIIKENRRIEVLRKKDSNKKPVDPMVVLTEKLGKL
;
A
#
# COMPACT_ATOMS: atom_id res chain seq x y z
N MET A 1 22.16 3.24 39.64
CA MET A 1 20.95 2.43 39.37
C MET A 1 20.15 3.14 38.29
N SER A 2 19.88 2.48 37.17
CA SER A 2 19.11 3.01 36.05
C SER A 2 17.65 3.24 36.48
N ASP A 3 17.14 4.48 36.43
CA ASP A 3 15.75 4.82 36.78
C ASP A 3 14.79 4.30 35.69
N PRO A 4 13.95 3.28 35.97
CA PRO A 4 13.07 2.65 34.97
C PRO A 4 12.15 3.66 34.25
N ARG A 5 11.75 4.73 34.93
CA ARG A 5 10.83 5.74 34.41
C ARG A 5 11.42 6.52 33.23
N ALA A 6 12.74 6.73 33.23
CA ALA A 6 13.43 7.40 32.14
C ALA A 6 13.54 6.52 30.89
N PHE A 7 13.63 5.19 31.06
CA PHE A 7 13.62 4.23 29.96
C PHE A 7 12.22 4.10 29.35
N ASP A 8 11.18 4.08 30.18
CA ASP A 8 9.80 4.00 29.71
C ASP A 8 9.41 5.21 28.85
N GLN A 9 9.82 6.42 29.28
CA GLN A 9 9.56 7.64 28.51
C GLN A 9 10.27 7.65 27.16
N LYS A 10 11.56 7.31 27.15
CA LYS A 10 12.35 7.27 25.91
C LYS A 10 11.82 6.21 24.92
N ASN A 11 11.44 5.04 25.43
CA ASN A 11 10.85 3.98 24.60
C ASN A 11 9.53 4.42 23.95
N LYS A 12 8.72 5.21 24.67
CA LYS A 12 7.48 5.77 24.13
C LYS A 12 7.75 6.80 23.04
N GLU A 13 8.70 7.71 23.26
CA GLU A 13 9.09 8.72 22.27
C GLU A 13 9.62 8.08 20.98
N ASP A 14 10.52 7.10 21.10
CA ASP A 14 11.04 6.34 19.97
C ASP A 14 9.90 5.60 19.25
N PHE A 15 8.95 5.03 20.00
CA PHE A 15 7.80 4.34 19.41
C PHE A 15 6.95 5.28 18.55
N ASP A 16 6.65 6.47 19.06
CA ASP A 16 5.84 7.48 18.38
C ASP A 16 6.56 8.05 17.16
N GLN A 17 7.85 8.34 17.27
CA GLN A 17 8.67 8.80 16.15
C GLN A 17 8.69 7.77 15.02
N TYR A 18 8.93 6.49 15.33
CA TYR A 18 8.89 5.43 14.33
C TYR A 18 7.51 5.25 13.70
N THR A 19 6.44 5.42 14.47
CA THR A 19 5.07 5.38 13.94
C THR A 19 4.83 6.51 12.93
N LYS A 20 5.31 7.73 13.21
CA LYS A 20 5.21 8.87 12.29
C LYS A 20 5.99 8.61 10.99
N LEU A 21 7.24 8.13 11.10
CA LEU A 21 8.08 7.81 9.93
C LEU A 21 7.44 6.73 9.05
N LEU A 22 6.94 5.65 9.66
CA LEU A 22 6.25 4.59 8.92
C LEU A 22 4.98 5.09 8.23
N THR A 23 4.19 5.91 8.92
CA THR A 23 2.97 6.48 8.35
C THR A 23 3.28 7.35 7.14
N ARG A 24 4.30 8.21 7.24
CA ARG A 24 4.75 9.04 6.13
C ARG A 24 5.24 8.20 4.95
N ALA A 25 6.12 7.22 5.20
CA ALA A 25 6.65 6.37 4.15
C ALA A 25 5.55 5.54 3.44
N LEU A 26 4.56 5.04 4.20
CA LEU A 26 3.40 4.35 3.62
C LEU A 26 2.55 5.27 2.76
N PHE A 27 2.35 6.52 3.17
CA PHE A 27 1.65 7.52 2.38
C PHE A 27 2.39 7.81 1.06
N ASP A 28 3.71 8.01 1.13
CA ASP A 28 4.53 8.29 -0.05
C ASP A 28 4.53 7.09 -1.03
N ILE A 29 4.61 5.85 -0.51
CA ILE A 29 4.44 4.63 -1.32
C ILE A 29 3.03 4.58 -1.93
N GLY A 30 1.99 4.89 -1.17
CA GLY A 30 0.61 4.90 -1.67
C GLY A 30 0.40 5.89 -2.82
N ALA A 31 0.99 7.08 -2.71
CA ALA A 31 0.85 8.16 -3.68
C ALA A 31 1.71 7.97 -4.95
N ASN A 32 2.79 7.21 -4.88
CA ASN A 32 3.72 7.04 -6.00
C ASN A 32 3.83 5.58 -6.45
N GLU A 33 3.27 5.28 -7.64
CA GLU A 33 3.33 3.96 -8.26
C GLU A 33 4.76 3.46 -8.52
N SER A 34 5.75 4.35 -8.66
CA SER A 34 7.16 3.98 -8.88
C SER A 34 7.82 3.36 -7.66
N LEU A 35 7.31 3.66 -6.46
CA LEU A 35 7.78 3.07 -5.21
C LEU A 35 7.11 1.71 -5.01
N LYS A 36 7.90 0.68 -4.71
CA LYS A 36 7.36 -0.67 -4.48
C LYS A 36 6.74 -0.76 -3.09
N ALA A 37 5.49 -1.24 -3.00
CA ALA A 37 4.83 -1.52 -1.73
C ALA A 37 5.42 -2.75 -1.03
N THR A 38 6.62 -2.60 -0.44
CA THR A 38 7.36 -3.69 0.23
C THR A 38 8.02 -3.23 1.52
N VAL A 39 8.32 -4.19 2.40
CA VAL A 39 9.04 -3.92 3.66
C VAL A 39 10.47 -3.42 3.40
N ALA A 40 11.10 -3.88 2.33
CA ALA A 40 12.43 -3.41 1.94
C ALA A 40 12.41 -1.91 1.59
N GLU A 41 11.37 -1.47 0.88
CA GLU A 41 11.20 -0.06 0.54
C GLU A 41 10.89 0.79 1.78
N LEU A 42 10.03 0.30 2.69
CA LEU A 42 9.81 0.97 3.96
C LEU A 42 11.10 1.10 4.77
N SER A 43 11.90 0.04 4.84
CA SER A 43 13.19 0.04 5.54
C SER A 43 14.14 1.08 4.93
N ARG A 44 14.17 1.20 3.60
CA ARG A 44 14.95 2.21 2.88
C ARG A 44 14.47 3.64 3.17
N LEU A 45 13.16 3.87 3.21
CA LEU A 45 12.57 5.20 3.41
C LEU A 45 12.64 5.69 4.86
N THR A 46 12.46 4.78 5.83
CA THR A 46 12.44 5.15 7.25
C THR A 46 13.78 4.96 7.96
N GLY A 47 14.73 4.27 7.33
CA GLY A 47 15.97 3.82 7.96
C GLY A 47 15.78 2.72 9.01
N MET A 48 14.54 2.25 9.23
CA MET A 48 14.25 1.23 10.23
C MET A 48 14.62 -0.16 9.72
N HIS A 49 15.11 -1.02 10.62
CA HIS A 49 15.36 -2.41 10.26
C HIS A 49 14.06 -3.16 9.96
N ARG A 50 14.07 -4.01 8.94
CA ARG A 50 12.92 -4.80 8.49
C ARG A 50 12.23 -5.60 9.62
N ASN A 51 12.98 -6.13 10.59
CA ASN A 51 12.38 -6.87 11.71
C ASN A 51 11.56 -5.96 12.62
N THR A 52 12.05 -4.74 12.88
CA THR A 52 11.33 -3.72 13.67
C THR A 52 10.01 -3.35 13.00
N ILE A 53 9.99 -3.29 11.67
CA ILE A 53 8.77 -3.04 10.89
C ILE A 53 7.82 -4.24 10.99
N ARG A 54 8.34 -5.47 10.82
CA ARG A 54 7.54 -6.70 10.87
C ARG A 54 6.89 -6.95 12.23
N GLN A 55 7.59 -6.64 13.32
CA GLN A 55 7.06 -6.78 14.68
C GLN A 55 5.84 -5.88 14.95
N ARG A 56 5.68 -4.78 14.20
CA ARG A 56 4.55 -3.86 14.36
C ARG A 56 3.28 -4.31 13.64
N VAL A 57 3.36 -5.29 12.74
CA VAL A 57 2.25 -5.91 11.96
C VAL A 57 1.47 -4.94 11.06
N TRP A 58 0.88 -3.88 11.60
CA TRP A 58 0.07 -2.91 10.86
C TRP A 58 0.74 -2.31 9.60
N PRO A 59 2.08 -2.11 9.52
CA PRO A 59 2.67 -1.63 8.27
C PRO A 59 2.55 -2.65 7.15
N LEU A 60 2.55 -3.96 7.47
CA LEU A 60 2.38 -5.03 6.50
C LEU A 60 0.97 -5.02 5.92
N ASP A 61 -0.05 -4.90 6.78
CA ASP A 61 -1.44 -4.83 6.35
C ASP A 61 -1.68 -3.62 5.44
N ARG A 62 -1.08 -2.46 5.78
CA ARG A 62 -1.14 -1.26 4.94
C ARG A 62 -0.46 -1.45 3.58
N LEU A 63 0.68 -2.14 3.53
CA LEU A 63 1.32 -2.47 2.25
C LEU A 63 0.44 -3.37 1.37
N GLU A 64 -0.25 -4.36 1.96
CA GLU A 64 -1.18 -5.20 1.20
C GLU A 64 -2.37 -4.41 0.66
N ILE A 65 -2.95 -3.50 1.46
CA ILE A 65 -4.01 -2.59 0.99
C ILE A 65 -3.52 -1.75 -0.19
N ILE A 66 -2.30 -1.19 -0.12
CA ILE A 66 -1.73 -0.39 -1.23
C ILE A 66 -1.59 -1.26 -2.49
N LYS A 67 -1.10 -2.50 -2.37
CA LYS A 67 -0.99 -3.41 -3.51
C LYS A 67 -2.35 -3.70 -4.13
N GLU A 68 -3.36 -3.94 -3.31
CA GLU A 68 -4.70 -4.23 -3.79
C GLU A 68 -5.33 -3.03 -4.49
N ASN A 69 -5.19 -1.83 -3.92
CA ASN A 69 -5.65 -0.59 -4.55
C ASN A 69 -5.02 -0.40 -5.94
N ARG A 70 -3.70 -0.63 -6.07
CA ARG A 70 -3.02 -0.56 -7.38
C ARG A 70 -3.54 -1.59 -8.38
N ARG A 71 -3.86 -2.81 -7.94
CA ARG A 71 -4.47 -3.84 -8.82
C ARG A 71 -5.85 -3.38 -9.31
N ILE A 72 -6.68 -2.86 -8.41
CA ILE A 72 -8.01 -2.33 -8.74
C ILE A 72 -7.90 -1.20 -9.76
N GLU A 73 -6.96 -0.27 -9.58
CA GLU A 73 -6.74 0.83 -10.53
C GLU A 73 -6.32 0.35 -11.91
N VAL A 74 -5.45 -0.67 -12.00
CA VAL A 74 -5.10 -1.29 -13.29
C VAL A 74 -6.31 -1.92 -13.96
N LEU A 75 -7.17 -2.61 -13.21
CA LEU A 75 -8.41 -3.19 -13.75
C LEU A 75 -9.37 -2.10 -14.25
N ARG A 76 -9.57 -1.04 -13.46
CA ARG A 76 -10.38 0.12 -13.85
C ARG A 76 -9.87 0.78 -15.14
N LYS A 77 -8.55 0.99 -15.26
CA LYS A 77 -7.91 1.52 -16.47
C LYS A 77 -8.11 0.60 -17.69
N LYS A 78 -8.15 -0.73 -17.49
CA LYS A 78 -8.44 -1.68 -18.58
C LYS A 78 -9.90 -1.61 -19.02
N ASP A 79 -10.83 -1.51 -18.09
CA ASP A 79 -12.26 -1.43 -18.42
C ASP A 79 -12.62 -0.09 -19.07
N SER A 80 -12.01 1.03 -18.65
CA SER A 80 -12.22 2.32 -19.31
C SER A 80 -11.64 2.39 -20.73
N ASN A 81 -10.61 1.60 -21.02
CA ASN A 81 -9.99 1.54 -22.35
C ASN A 81 -10.72 0.59 -23.32
N LYS A 82 -11.68 -0.21 -22.85
CA LYS A 82 -12.58 -0.94 -23.76
C LYS A 82 -13.49 0.10 -24.41
N LYS A 83 -13.34 0.30 -25.72
CA LYS A 83 -14.26 1.15 -26.49
C LYS A 83 -15.70 0.69 -26.22
N PRO A 84 -16.65 1.60 -26.00
CA PRO A 84 -18.05 1.21 -25.87
C PRO A 84 -18.42 0.39 -27.10
N VAL A 85 -18.78 -0.87 -26.87
CA VAL A 85 -19.21 -1.76 -27.94
C VAL A 85 -20.58 -1.28 -28.36
N ASP A 86 -20.75 -1.01 -29.65
CA ASP A 86 -22.03 -0.59 -30.21
C ASP A 86 -23.08 -1.67 -29.89
N PRO A 87 -24.18 -1.32 -29.19
CA PRO A 87 -25.21 -2.28 -28.80
C PRO A 87 -25.81 -3.01 -30.01
N MET A 88 -25.86 -2.38 -31.19
CA MET A 88 -26.40 -2.98 -32.40
C MET A 88 -25.51 -4.13 -32.92
N VAL A 89 -24.19 -4.00 -32.79
CA VAL A 89 -23.23 -5.05 -33.18
C VAL A 89 -23.39 -6.28 -32.29
N VAL A 90 -23.53 -6.08 -30.97
CA VAL A 90 -23.75 -7.19 -30.00
C VAL A 90 -25.06 -7.92 -30.25
N LEU A 91 -26.13 -7.18 -30.57
CA LEU A 91 -27.44 -7.74 -30.90
C LEU A 91 -27.39 -8.57 -32.19
N THR A 92 -26.70 -8.07 -33.22
CA THR A 92 -26.60 -8.74 -34.52
C THR A 92 -25.77 -10.03 -34.42
N GLU A 93 -24.67 -10.03 -33.67
CA GLU A 93 -23.87 -11.24 -33.42
C GLU A 93 -24.61 -12.34 -32.65
N LYS A 94 -25.48 -11.98 -31.70
CA LYS A 94 -26.26 -12.96 -30.92
C LYS A 94 -27.42 -13.56 -31.71
N LEU A 95 -28.07 -12.76 -32.55
CA LEU A 95 -29.22 -13.19 -33.33
C LEU A 95 -28.80 -13.96 -34.60
N GLY A 96 -27.64 -13.67 -35.19
CA GLY A 96 -27.12 -14.39 -36.36
C GLY A 96 -26.50 -15.77 -36.06
N LYS A 97 -26.47 -16.20 -34.80
CA LYS A 97 -26.00 -17.53 -34.36
C LYS A 97 -27.14 -18.51 -34.06
N LEU A 98 -28.39 -18.12 -34.30
CA LEU A 98 -29.57 -18.97 -34.30
C LEU A 98 -29.89 -19.41 -35.72
#